data_AF-A0A8S3QQK6-F1
#
_entry.id   AF-A0A8S3QQK6-F1
#
_cell.length_a   1.000
_cell.length_b   1.000
_cell.length_c   1.000
_cell.angle_alpha   90.00
_cell.angle_beta   90.00
_cell.angle_gamma   90.00
#
_symmetry.space_group_name_H-M   'P 1'
#
loop_
_entity.id
_entity.type
_entity.pdbx_description
1 polymer ?
#
loop_
_entity_poly.entity_id
_entity_poly.type
_entity_poly.pdbx_seq_one_letter_code
_entity_poly.pdbx_strand_id
1 'polypeptide(L)'
;MKVLQISLILWVIILLSSCSAEESCSLQSEKVADSDIRHCSQKKSEDIDESDLRWLLNRTEYRYTAFGYGGNRDDREAEVIELLEMVDDLVKENDGKYYTNDMYERNEKVLKERWEEEKRKETEKLEKEIQSAKKSAQNEFEEKQRELEKSFEEQKIEHENNMKILNAKFKEQESDIVKLKDKNKQDLDEMRRDIELREMALTVRRIETERDMEIRLREEAERKLIDKEMTLREEYRSDSGFFEQALMATGKAIELL
;
A
#
# COMPACT_ATOMS: atom_id res chain seq x y z
N MET A 1 -29.16 46.60 20.27
CA MET A 1 -28.20 47.66 20.66
C MET A 1 -27.49 47.43 22.00
N LYS A 2 -28.06 46.69 22.97
CA LYS A 2 -27.41 46.42 24.28
C LYS A 2 -26.24 45.41 24.26
N VAL A 3 -26.04 44.67 23.16
CA VAL A 3 -25.02 43.62 23.05
C VAL A 3 -23.62 44.19 22.73
N LEU A 4 -23.54 45.38 22.11
CA LEU A 4 -22.28 46.00 21.72
C LEU A 4 -21.56 46.70 22.89
N GLN A 5 -22.29 47.19 23.90
CA GLN A 5 -21.67 47.83 25.07
C GLN A 5 -20.99 46.83 26.03
N ILE A 6 -21.49 45.60 26.14
CA ILE A 6 -20.85 44.57 26.99
C ILE A 6 -19.53 44.11 26.36
N SER A 7 -19.41 44.12 25.03
CA SER A 7 -18.18 43.75 24.32
C SER A 7 -17.04 44.74 24.54
N LEU A 8 -17.33 46.04 24.63
CA LEU A 8 -16.34 47.08 24.89
C LEU A 8 -15.82 47.04 26.33
N ILE A 9 -16.70 46.76 27.30
CA ILE A 9 -16.32 46.65 28.71
C ILE A 9 -15.45 45.40 28.94
N LEU A 10 -15.76 44.27 28.30
CA LEU A 10 -14.90 43.08 28.37
C LEU A 10 -13.52 43.32 27.74
N TRP A 11 -13.44 44.08 26.64
CA TRP A 11 -12.16 44.40 25.98
C TRP A 11 -11.25 45.26 26.85
N VAL A 12 -11.80 46.26 27.54
CA VAL A 12 -11.04 47.13 28.46
C VAL A 12 -10.52 46.35 29.67
N ILE A 13 -11.30 45.39 30.19
CA ILE A 13 -10.89 44.54 31.32
C ILE A 13 -9.78 43.54 30.91
N ILE A 14 -9.83 43.01 29.69
CA ILE A 14 -8.79 42.11 29.15
C ILE A 14 -7.48 42.87 28.89
N LEU A 15 -7.56 44.10 28.38
CA LEU A 15 -6.38 44.98 28.19
C LEU A 15 -5.73 45.36 29.53
N LEU A 16 -6.52 45.59 30.58
CA LEU A 16 -6.00 45.90 31.92
C LEU A 16 -5.42 44.66 32.65
N SER A 17 -5.95 43.45 32.41
CA SER A 17 -5.42 42.22 33.02
C SER A 17 -4.14 41.69 32.36
N SER A 18 -3.87 42.05 31.11
CA SER A 18 -2.68 41.60 30.39
C SER A 18 -1.43 42.44 30.71
N CYS A 19 -1.57 43.51 31.49
CA CYS A 19 -0.52 44.48 31.79
C CYS A 19 0.13 44.29 33.18
N SER A 20 0.17 43.05 33.70
CA SER A 20 0.77 42.74 35.01
C SER A 20 1.82 41.62 34.98
N ALA A 21 2.38 41.30 33.82
CA ALA A 21 3.51 40.38 33.70
C ALA A 21 4.73 41.10 33.15
N GLU A 22 5.68 41.35 34.06
CA GLU A 22 7.13 41.40 33.90
C GLU A 22 7.68 41.80 32.51
N GLU A 23 8.31 42.97 32.43
CA GLU A 23 9.62 43.08 31.82
C GLU A 23 10.35 44.32 32.35
N SER A 24 11.42 44.06 33.08
CA SER A 24 12.40 45.01 33.58
C SER A 24 13.02 45.81 32.42
N CYS A 25 12.49 47.00 32.15
CA CYS A 25 13.06 47.92 31.19
C CYS A 25 14.04 48.86 31.90
N SER A 26 15.33 48.53 31.84
CA SER A 26 16.42 49.43 32.22
C SER A 26 16.54 50.56 31.17
N LEU A 27 15.64 51.55 31.21
CA LEU A 27 15.86 52.80 30.51
C LEU A 27 16.78 53.68 31.35
N GLN A 28 18.00 53.86 30.86
CA GLN A 28 18.89 54.94 31.29
C GLN A 28 18.15 56.26 31.08
N SER A 29 17.80 56.92 32.18
CA SER A 29 17.28 58.27 32.20
C SER A 29 18.37 59.23 31.72
N GLU A 30 18.39 59.53 30.42
CA GLU A 30 19.17 60.64 29.91
C GLU A 30 18.49 61.94 30.35
N LYS A 31 19.29 62.79 30.98
CA LYS A 31 18.87 63.96 31.76
C LYS A 31 18.05 64.92 30.91
N VAL A 32 16.73 64.87 31.03
CA VAL A 32 15.90 66.03 30.71
C VAL A 32 16.27 67.11 31.73
N ALA A 33 16.62 68.29 31.23
CA ALA A 33 16.95 69.44 32.06
C ALA A 33 15.80 69.67 33.05
N ASP A 34 16.11 69.36 34.28
CA ASP A 34 15.23 69.31 35.45
C ASP A 34 14.86 70.75 35.90
N SER A 35 14.97 71.74 34.99
CA SER A 35 14.68 73.17 35.17
C SER A 35 13.25 73.53 34.80
N ASP A 36 12.62 72.79 33.88
CA ASP A 36 11.34 73.22 33.30
C ASP A 36 10.14 72.54 33.98
N ILE A 37 10.36 71.39 34.64
CA ILE A 37 9.33 70.68 35.43
C ILE A 37 9.40 71.05 36.93
N ARG A 38 10.57 71.51 37.42
CA ARG A 38 10.75 71.87 38.84
C ARG A 38 10.40 73.31 39.19
N HIS A 39 9.80 74.07 38.28
CA HIS A 39 9.30 75.40 38.65
C HIS A 39 7.92 75.38 39.32
N CYS A 40 7.24 74.22 39.38
CA CYS A 40 5.86 74.15 39.90
C CYS A 40 5.71 73.40 41.24
N SER A 41 6.60 72.46 41.59
CA SER A 41 6.35 71.58 42.76
C SER A 41 6.96 72.05 44.08
N GLN A 42 7.48 73.28 44.16
CA GLN A 42 8.02 73.85 45.41
C GLN A 42 7.56 75.30 45.68
N LYS A 43 6.41 75.72 45.14
CA LYS A 43 5.70 76.85 45.71
C LYS A 43 4.86 76.37 46.88
N LYS A 44 5.25 76.81 48.08
CA LYS A 44 4.30 77.05 49.19
C LYS A 44 3.04 77.68 48.61
N SER A 45 1.87 77.39 49.18
CA SER A 45 0.62 78.07 48.89
C SER A 45 0.78 79.59 49.06
N GLU A 46 1.31 80.23 48.02
CA GLU A 46 1.17 81.64 47.73
C GLU A 46 -0.27 81.79 47.24
N ASP A 47 -1.01 82.71 47.84
CA ASP A 47 -2.37 83.01 47.44
C ASP A 47 -2.39 83.25 45.93
N ILE A 48 -3.09 82.41 45.18
CA ILE A 48 -3.30 82.62 43.74
C ILE A 48 -4.03 83.96 43.64
N ASP A 49 -3.37 84.97 43.11
CA ASP A 49 -3.97 86.29 43.01
C ASP A 49 -5.04 86.30 41.90
N GLU A 50 -5.95 87.29 41.94
CA GLU A 50 -6.99 87.41 40.91
C GLU A 50 -6.39 87.59 39.51
N SER A 51 -5.19 88.16 39.40
CA SER A 51 -4.47 88.34 38.13
C SER A 51 -3.96 87.03 37.53
N ASP A 52 -3.42 86.12 38.34
CA ASP A 52 -2.91 84.80 37.96
C ASP A 52 -4.07 83.91 37.50
N LEU A 53 -5.21 84.00 38.20
CA LEU A 53 -6.43 83.30 37.80
C LEU A 53 -6.98 83.84 36.47
N ARG A 54 -7.06 85.18 36.32
CA ARG A 54 -7.50 85.80 35.06
C ARG A 54 -6.55 85.47 33.90
N TRP A 55 -5.24 85.42 34.14
CA TRP A 55 -4.26 85.03 33.15
C TRP A 55 -4.45 83.59 32.69
N LEU A 56 -4.67 82.65 33.62
CA LEU A 56 -4.92 81.24 33.30
C LEU A 56 -6.21 81.07 32.50
N LEU A 57 -7.31 81.70 32.94
CA LEU A 57 -8.60 81.64 32.25
C LEU A 57 -8.48 82.11 30.80
N ASN A 58 -7.74 83.20 30.56
CA ASN A 58 -7.52 83.71 29.21
C ASN A 58 -6.67 82.74 28.36
N ARG A 59 -5.67 82.08 28.94
CA ARG A 59 -4.83 81.09 28.25
C ARG A 59 -5.57 79.79 27.92
N THR A 60 -6.55 79.43 28.74
CA THR A 60 -7.43 78.27 28.50
C THR A 60 -8.64 78.60 27.63
N GLU A 61 -8.78 79.84 27.16
CA GLU A 61 -9.94 80.34 26.40
C GLU A 61 -11.25 80.17 27.18
N TYR A 62 -11.19 80.40 28.49
CA TYR A 62 -12.32 80.26 29.42
C TYR A 62 -12.96 78.86 29.44
N ARG A 63 -12.24 77.83 29.00
CA ARG A 63 -12.63 76.42 29.17
C ARG A 63 -12.38 75.98 30.61
N TYR A 64 -13.37 76.15 31.48
CA TYR A 64 -13.36 75.67 32.87
C TYR A 64 -14.70 75.04 33.24
N THR A 65 -14.68 74.02 34.09
CA THR A 65 -15.90 73.43 34.69
C THR A 65 -15.76 73.43 36.21
N ALA A 66 -16.87 73.54 36.93
CA ALA A 66 -16.89 73.45 38.37
C ALA A 66 -17.42 72.07 38.80
N PHE A 67 -16.68 71.39 39.69
CA PHE A 67 -17.10 70.10 40.25
C PHE A 67 -17.45 70.25 41.72
N GLY A 68 -18.69 69.93 42.07
CA GLY A 68 -19.17 69.88 43.45
C GLY A 68 -18.87 68.52 44.10
N TYR A 69 -18.19 68.50 45.25
CA TYR A 69 -18.03 67.26 46.03
C TYR A 69 -19.33 66.81 46.73
N GLY A 70 -20.27 67.74 46.93
CA GLY A 70 -21.60 67.50 47.50
C GLY A 70 -22.72 67.86 46.51
N GLY A 71 -23.60 66.91 46.23
CA GLY A 71 -24.70 67.01 45.27
C GLY A 71 -25.39 65.65 45.11
N ASN A 72 -26.61 65.64 44.58
CA ASN A 72 -27.30 64.39 44.26
C ASN A 72 -26.72 63.78 42.97
N ARG A 73 -27.12 62.54 42.66
CA ARG A 73 -26.62 61.83 41.48
C ARG A 73 -26.87 62.59 40.18
N ASP A 74 -28.03 63.22 40.07
CA ASP A 74 -28.42 63.99 38.88
C ASP A 74 -27.52 65.21 38.66
N ASP A 75 -27.11 65.89 39.75
CA ASP A 75 -26.20 67.03 39.70
C ASP A 75 -24.80 66.59 39.19
N ARG A 76 -24.32 65.43 39.65
CA ARG A 76 -23.02 64.88 39.19
C ARG A 76 -23.07 64.41 37.74
N GLU A 77 -24.19 63.83 37.31
CA GLU A 77 -24.37 63.45 35.90
C GLU A 77 -24.36 64.69 35.01
N ALA A 78 -25.00 65.79 35.42
CA ALA A 78 -24.96 67.07 34.71
C ALA A 78 -23.54 67.68 34.64
N GLU A 79 -22.79 67.68 35.75
CA GLU A 79 -21.40 68.16 35.78
C GLU A 79 -20.47 67.36 34.84
N VAL A 80 -20.66 66.03 34.77
CA VAL A 80 -19.89 65.16 33.85
C VAL A 80 -20.29 65.40 32.40
N ILE A 81 -21.57 65.63 32.11
CA ILE A 81 -22.04 65.98 30.76
C ILE A 81 -21.38 67.29 30.30
N GLU A 82 -21.38 68.33 31.14
CA GLU A 82 -20.75 69.62 30.83
C GLU A 82 -19.26 69.47 30.50
N LEU A 83 -18.53 68.64 31.26
CA LEU A 83 -17.11 68.35 30.96
C LEU A 83 -16.94 67.61 29.63
N LEU A 84 -17.77 66.61 29.34
CA LEU A 84 -17.67 65.84 28.10
C LEU A 84 -18.02 66.71 26.88
N GLU A 85 -19.02 67.58 26.98
CA GLU A 85 -19.35 68.56 25.94
C GLU A 85 -18.16 69.49 25.66
N MET A 86 -17.50 69.98 26.71
CA MET A 86 -16.30 70.81 26.58
C MET A 86 -15.12 70.06 25.93
N VAL A 87 -14.94 68.78 26.26
CA VAL A 87 -13.91 67.94 25.63
C VAL A 87 -14.25 67.68 24.15
N ASP A 88 -15.50 67.39 23.84
CA ASP A 88 -15.95 67.16 22.46
C ASP A 88 -15.76 68.39 21.59
N ASP A 89 -16.08 69.58 22.11
CA ASP A 89 -15.87 70.84 21.40
C ASP A 89 -14.38 71.13 21.23
N LEU A 90 -13.54 70.89 22.24
CA LEU A 90 -12.08 71.01 22.13
C LEU A 90 -11.50 70.05 21.07
N VAL A 91 -12.01 68.81 21.00
CA VAL A 91 -11.56 67.83 20.01
C VAL A 91 -11.99 68.27 18.60
N LYS A 92 -13.20 68.79 18.42
CA LYS A 92 -13.67 69.33 17.13
C LYS A 92 -12.84 70.55 16.72
N GLU A 93 -12.58 71.48 17.63
CA GLU A 93 -11.72 72.65 17.40
C GLU A 93 -10.30 72.26 16.97
N ASN A 94 -9.79 71.16 17.51
CA ASN A 94 -8.48 70.60 17.15
C ASN A 94 -8.52 69.68 15.91
N ASP A 95 -9.60 69.66 15.11
CA ASP A 95 -9.79 68.76 13.96
C ASP A 95 -9.65 67.26 14.31
N GLY A 96 -9.97 66.88 15.55
CA GLY A 96 -9.77 65.52 16.05
C GLY A 96 -8.31 65.18 16.38
N LYS A 97 -7.38 66.15 16.30
CA LYS A 97 -5.98 65.95 16.65
C LYS A 97 -5.82 65.94 18.17
N TYR A 98 -4.90 65.11 18.64
CA TYR A 98 -4.52 65.03 20.04
C TYR A 98 -3.28 65.89 20.30
N TYR A 99 -3.08 66.27 21.56
CA TYR A 99 -1.85 66.92 21.97
C TYR A 99 -0.65 66.00 21.73
N THR A 100 0.33 66.48 20.97
CA THR A 100 1.59 65.79 20.74
C THR A 100 2.76 66.71 21.08
N ASN A 101 3.88 66.10 21.45
CA ASN A 101 5.15 66.75 21.70
C ASN A 101 6.25 65.76 21.28
N ASP A 102 7.47 66.24 21.13
CA ASP A 102 8.69 65.50 20.81
C ASP A 102 8.80 64.13 21.50
N MET A 103 8.41 64.04 22.78
CA MET A 103 8.42 62.79 23.53
C MET A 103 7.40 61.77 23.00
N TYR A 104 6.18 62.20 22.68
CA TYR A 104 5.13 61.34 22.14
C TYR A 104 5.49 60.83 20.75
N GLU A 105 6.02 61.69 19.87
CA GLU A 105 6.44 61.29 18.53
C GLU A 105 7.60 60.27 18.55
N ARG A 106 8.57 60.46 19.46
CA ARG A 106 9.66 59.48 19.65
C ARG A 106 9.12 58.15 20.16
N ASN A 107 8.22 58.16 21.13
CA ASN A 107 7.62 56.94 21.65
C ASN A 107 6.82 56.20 20.57
N GLU A 108 6.03 56.90 19.75
CA GLU A 108 5.27 56.30 18.66
C GLU A 108 6.18 55.66 17.61
N LYS A 109 7.28 56.32 17.24
CA LYS A 109 8.30 55.74 16.33
C LYS A 109 8.92 54.47 16.88
N VAL A 110 9.34 54.48 18.14
CA VAL A 110 9.96 53.30 18.79
C VAL A 110 8.97 52.14 18.87
N LEU A 111 7.70 52.41 19.19
CA LEU A 111 6.65 51.38 19.22
C LEU A 111 6.44 50.79 17.82
N LYS A 112 6.37 51.63 16.80
CA LYS A 112 6.19 51.20 15.41
C LYS A 112 7.37 50.35 14.93
N GLU A 113 8.60 50.80 15.15
CA GLU A 113 9.81 50.06 14.79
C GLU A 113 9.88 48.71 15.50
N ARG A 114 9.53 48.66 16.80
CA ARG A 114 9.48 47.41 17.57
C ARG A 114 8.45 46.44 16.97
N TRP A 115 7.23 46.90 16.68
CA TRP A 115 6.20 46.07 16.07
C TRP A 115 6.60 45.55 14.69
N GLU A 116 7.23 46.40 13.87
CA GLU A 116 7.72 45.98 12.55
C GLU A 116 8.84 44.93 12.66
N GLU A 117 9.76 45.10 13.60
CA GLU A 117 10.84 44.14 13.86
C GLU A 117 10.30 42.80 14.37
N GLU A 118 9.34 42.84 15.29
CA GLU A 118 8.72 41.65 15.87
C GLU A 118 7.94 40.87 14.82
N LYS A 119 7.16 41.58 14.00
CA LYS A 119 6.47 41.01 12.84
C LYS A 119 7.46 40.38 11.86
N ARG A 120 8.59 41.04 11.57
CA ARG A 120 9.62 40.49 10.69
C ARG A 120 10.20 39.20 11.25
N LYS A 121 10.56 39.18 12.54
CA LYS A 121 11.07 37.97 13.21
C LYS A 121 10.07 36.81 13.17
N GLU A 122 8.80 37.09 13.39
CA GLU A 122 7.74 36.09 13.30
C GLU A 122 7.62 35.54 11.87
N THR A 123 7.61 36.42 10.86
CA THR A 123 7.58 36.00 9.45
C THR A 123 8.79 35.16 9.05
N GLU A 124 10.01 35.56 9.44
CA GLU A 124 11.22 34.79 9.15
C GLU A 124 11.22 33.42 9.84
N LYS A 125 10.69 33.35 11.08
CA LYS A 125 10.56 32.09 11.80
C LYS A 125 9.58 31.16 11.09
N LEU A 126 8.41 31.69 10.72
CA LEU A 126 7.40 30.93 10.00
C LEU A 126 7.92 30.45 8.64
N GLU A 127 8.66 31.28 7.90
CA GLU A 127 9.28 30.88 6.63
C GLU A 127 10.28 29.74 6.81
N LYS A 128 11.12 29.78 7.85
CA LYS A 128 12.05 28.68 8.18
C LYS A 128 11.32 27.39 8.53
N GLU A 129 10.24 27.48 9.31
CA GLU A 129 9.38 26.33 9.65
C GLU A 129 8.72 25.74 8.40
N ILE A 130 8.12 26.57 7.54
CA ILE A 130 7.53 26.14 6.27
C ILE A 130 8.59 25.49 5.37
N GLN A 131 9.79 26.08 5.27
CA GLN A 131 10.86 25.57 4.42
C GLN A 131 11.38 24.22 4.92
N SER A 132 11.58 24.07 6.23
CA SER A 132 12.00 22.80 6.83
C SER A 132 10.94 21.72 6.71
N ALA A 133 9.67 22.05 6.95
CA ALA A 133 8.54 21.15 6.75
C ALA A 133 8.44 20.69 5.29
N LYS A 134 8.54 21.62 4.33
CA LYS A 134 8.54 21.32 2.89
C LYS A 134 9.68 20.38 2.51
N LYS A 135 10.89 20.62 3.02
CA LYS A 135 12.05 19.77 2.76
C LYS A 135 11.87 18.36 3.34
N SER A 136 11.33 18.25 4.56
CA SER A 136 11.03 16.95 5.16
C SER A 136 9.99 16.16 4.37
N ALA A 137 8.88 16.80 3.98
CA ALA A 137 7.84 16.17 3.18
C ALA A 137 8.35 15.74 1.79
N GLN A 138 9.23 16.54 1.18
CA GLN A 138 9.85 16.19 -0.08
C GLN A 138 10.77 14.97 0.06
N ASN A 139 11.62 14.93 1.09
CA ASN A 139 12.49 13.79 1.36
C ASN A 139 11.68 12.50 1.62
N GLU A 140 10.61 12.58 2.43
CA GLU A 140 9.73 11.45 2.70
C GLU A 140 9.05 10.94 1.42
N PHE A 141 8.63 11.85 0.55
CA PHE A 141 8.03 11.48 -0.73
C PHE A 141 9.05 10.78 -1.64
N GLU A 142 10.27 11.31 -1.75
CA GLU A 142 11.36 10.73 -2.54
C GLU A 142 11.82 9.37 -1.98
N GLU A 143 11.78 9.17 -0.66
CA GLU A 143 12.07 7.88 -0.02
C GLU A 143 11.00 6.84 -0.35
N LYS A 144 9.71 7.19 -0.16
CA LYS A 144 8.60 6.29 -0.52
C LYS A 144 8.59 5.92 -2.00
N GLN A 145 8.94 6.84 -2.89
CA GLN A 145 9.08 6.53 -4.32
C GLN A 145 10.20 5.52 -4.57
N ARG A 146 11.37 5.68 -3.93
CA ARG A 146 12.48 4.72 -4.06
C ARG A 146 12.13 3.35 -3.49
N GLU A 147 11.45 3.29 -2.35
CA GLU A 147 11.00 2.02 -1.77
C GLU A 147 10.01 1.30 -2.67
N LEU A 148 9.05 2.05 -3.24
CA LEU A 148 8.06 1.50 -4.16
C LEU A 148 8.74 0.93 -5.41
N GLU A 149 9.65 1.68 -6.02
CA GLU A 149 10.40 1.23 -7.20
C GLU A 149 11.25 -0.01 -6.92
N LYS A 150 11.90 -0.07 -5.75
CA LYS A 150 12.64 -1.25 -5.30
C LYS A 150 11.73 -2.46 -5.13
N SER A 151 10.56 -2.29 -4.50
CA SER A 151 9.58 -3.36 -4.33
C SER A 151 9.06 -3.88 -5.66
N PHE A 152 8.81 -2.99 -6.63
CA PHE A 152 8.41 -3.39 -7.97
C PHE A 152 9.50 -4.21 -8.69
N GLU A 153 10.76 -3.81 -8.60
CA GLU A 153 11.85 -4.55 -9.23
C GLU A 153 12.08 -5.91 -8.55
N GLU A 154 11.96 -5.98 -7.22
CA GLU A 154 12.01 -7.24 -6.47
C GLU A 154 10.90 -8.20 -6.92
N GLN A 155 9.66 -7.74 -7.03
CA GLN A 155 8.54 -8.55 -7.54
C GLN A 155 8.77 -9.02 -8.97
N LYS A 156 9.35 -8.18 -9.82
CA LYS A 156 9.65 -8.52 -11.22
C LYS A 156 10.71 -9.61 -11.30
N ILE A 157 11.79 -9.50 -10.51
CA ILE A 157 12.83 -10.54 -10.42
C ILE A 157 12.25 -11.84 -9.87
N GLU A 158 11.43 -11.77 -8.83
CA GLU A 158 10.75 -12.93 -8.26
C GLU A 158 9.85 -13.62 -9.28
N HIS A 159 9.04 -12.85 -10.00
CA HIS A 159 8.20 -13.36 -11.08
C HIS A 159 9.05 -14.04 -12.17
N GLU A 160 10.15 -13.43 -12.58
CA GLU A 160 11.03 -14.02 -13.61
C GLU A 160 11.64 -15.35 -13.13
N ASN A 161 12.10 -15.42 -11.88
CA ASN A 161 12.63 -16.65 -11.29
C ASN A 161 11.56 -17.73 -11.18
N ASN A 162 10.35 -17.38 -10.73
CA ASN A 162 9.21 -18.29 -10.67
C ASN A 162 8.87 -18.84 -12.06
N MET A 163 8.90 -17.99 -13.09
CA MET A 163 8.71 -18.42 -14.48
C MET A 163 9.80 -19.37 -14.96
N LYS A 164 11.07 -19.13 -14.62
CA LYS A 164 12.18 -20.04 -14.96
C LYS A 164 11.98 -21.41 -14.31
N ILE A 165 11.63 -21.44 -13.02
CA ILE A 165 11.37 -22.69 -12.27
C ILE A 165 10.18 -23.42 -12.90
N LEU A 166 9.10 -22.71 -13.19
CA LEU A 166 7.90 -23.29 -13.79
C LEU A 166 8.22 -23.93 -15.16
N ASN A 167 8.95 -23.21 -16.01
CA ASN A 167 9.39 -23.72 -17.31
C ASN A 167 10.30 -24.95 -17.19
N ALA A 168 11.19 -24.99 -16.20
CA ALA A 168 12.02 -26.17 -15.96
C ALA A 168 11.17 -27.39 -15.56
N LYS A 169 10.19 -27.20 -14.66
CA LYS A 169 9.25 -28.27 -14.26
C LYS A 169 8.43 -28.78 -15.45
N PHE A 170 7.96 -27.90 -16.32
CA PHE A 170 7.25 -28.31 -17.54
C PHE A 170 8.13 -29.16 -18.46
N LYS A 171 9.39 -28.77 -18.68
CA LYS A 171 10.33 -29.55 -19.49
C LYS A 171 10.61 -30.94 -18.91
N GLU A 172 10.72 -31.04 -17.59
CA GLU A 172 10.90 -32.32 -16.90
C GLU A 172 9.67 -33.22 -17.10
N GLN A 173 8.47 -32.68 -16.88
CA GLN A 173 7.22 -33.40 -17.13
C GLN A 173 7.08 -33.86 -18.59
N GLU A 174 7.43 -33.01 -19.55
CA GLU A 174 7.45 -33.38 -20.96
C GLU A 174 8.41 -34.55 -21.24
N SER A 175 9.62 -34.51 -20.67
CA SER A 175 10.59 -35.60 -20.79
C SER A 175 10.04 -36.92 -20.25
N ASP A 176 9.37 -36.89 -19.09
CA ASP A 176 8.83 -38.09 -18.46
C ASP A 176 7.63 -38.65 -19.24
N ILE A 177 6.77 -37.78 -19.79
CA ILE A 177 5.68 -38.20 -20.69
C ILE A 177 6.25 -38.93 -21.91
N VAL A 178 7.33 -38.43 -22.51
CA VAL A 178 7.98 -39.07 -23.66
C VAL A 178 8.52 -40.45 -23.27
N LYS A 179 9.27 -40.56 -22.17
CA LYS A 179 9.79 -41.85 -21.69
C LYS A 179 8.67 -42.87 -21.43
N LEU A 180 7.57 -42.42 -20.80
CA LEU A 180 6.41 -43.29 -20.53
C LEU A 180 5.74 -43.75 -21.83
N LYS A 181 5.59 -42.87 -22.82
CA LYS A 181 5.05 -43.24 -24.13
C LYS A 181 5.94 -44.28 -24.84
N ASP A 182 7.24 -44.07 -24.82
CA ASP A 182 8.20 -44.99 -25.45
C ASP A 182 8.19 -46.36 -24.78
N LYS A 183 8.16 -46.39 -23.43
CA LYS A 183 8.04 -47.63 -22.67
C LYS A 183 6.73 -48.36 -22.97
N ASN A 184 5.59 -47.66 -22.91
CA ASN A 184 4.29 -48.26 -23.24
C ASN A 184 4.26 -48.81 -24.67
N LYS A 185 4.92 -48.13 -25.62
CA LYS A 185 5.04 -48.62 -27.00
C LYS A 185 5.88 -49.90 -27.07
N GLN A 186 7.02 -49.94 -26.38
CA GLN A 186 7.86 -51.14 -26.29
C GLN A 186 7.11 -52.31 -25.68
N ASP A 187 6.42 -52.09 -24.55
CA ASP A 187 5.62 -53.11 -23.86
C ASP A 187 4.49 -53.64 -24.77
N LEU A 188 3.84 -52.76 -25.55
CA LEU A 188 2.83 -53.16 -26.55
C LEU A 188 3.43 -53.99 -27.70
N ASP A 189 4.60 -53.61 -28.20
CA ASP A 189 5.30 -54.34 -29.27
C ASP A 189 5.84 -55.71 -28.78
N GLU A 190 6.22 -55.82 -27.52
CA GLU A 190 6.56 -57.08 -26.86
C GLU A 190 5.35 -57.99 -26.72
N MET A 191 4.23 -57.48 -26.17
CA MET A 191 2.98 -58.25 -26.09
C MET A 191 2.50 -58.72 -27.47
N ARG A 192 2.62 -57.89 -28.51
CA ARG A 192 2.28 -58.26 -29.89
C ARG A 192 3.10 -59.47 -30.34
N ARG A 193 4.42 -59.45 -30.14
CA ARG A 193 5.32 -60.56 -30.50
C ARG A 193 5.00 -61.83 -29.72
N ASP A 194 4.68 -61.71 -28.44
CA ASP A 194 4.27 -62.84 -27.61
C ASP A 194 2.96 -63.49 -28.09
N ILE A 195 1.98 -62.68 -28.49
CA ILE A 195 0.72 -63.16 -29.07
C ILE A 195 1.00 -63.89 -30.38
N GLU A 196 1.77 -63.29 -31.29
CA GLU A 196 2.15 -63.89 -32.58
C GLU A 196 2.88 -65.23 -32.38
N LEU A 197 3.81 -65.29 -31.43
CA LEU A 197 4.55 -66.52 -31.12
C LEU A 197 3.63 -67.63 -30.58
N ARG A 198 2.66 -67.28 -29.72
CA ARG A 198 1.66 -68.23 -29.21
C ARG A 198 0.75 -68.74 -30.32
N GLU A 199 0.31 -67.88 -31.22
CA GLU A 199 -0.50 -68.25 -32.38
C GLU A 199 0.27 -69.21 -33.31
N MET A 200 1.54 -68.90 -33.60
CA MET A 200 2.42 -69.80 -34.37
C MET A 200 2.55 -71.16 -33.68
N ALA A 201 2.81 -71.21 -32.37
CA ALA A 201 2.91 -72.47 -31.64
C ALA A 201 1.62 -73.31 -31.69
N LEU A 202 0.46 -72.67 -31.61
CA LEU A 202 -0.84 -73.34 -31.75
C LEU A 202 -1.05 -73.90 -33.16
N THR A 203 -0.66 -73.16 -34.21
CA THR A 203 -0.76 -73.65 -35.59
C THR A 203 0.15 -74.83 -35.85
N VAL A 204 1.38 -74.80 -35.33
CA VAL A 204 2.32 -75.94 -35.40
C VAL A 204 1.74 -77.16 -34.70
N ARG A 205 1.28 -77.02 -33.45
CA ARG A 205 0.62 -78.13 -32.72
C ARG A 205 -0.56 -78.70 -33.49
N ARG A 206 -1.40 -77.86 -34.10
CA ARG A 206 -2.52 -78.31 -34.93
C ARG A 206 -2.03 -79.16 -36.10
N ILE A 207 -1.05 -78.66 -36.85
CA ILE A 207 -0.47 -79.39 -37.99
C ILE A 207 0.16 -80.72 -37.55
N GLU A 208 0.89 -80.73 -36.44
CA GLU A 208 1.47 -81.96 -35.88
C GLU A 208 0.37 -82.97 -35.53
N THR A 209 -0.69 -82.54 -34.84
CA THR A 209 -1.81 -83.43 -34.52
C THR A 209 -2.53 -83.95 -35.76
N GLU A 210 -2.69 -83.13 -36.80
CA GLU A 210 -3.27 -83.54 -38.10
C GLU A 210 -2.39 -84.60 -38.77
N ARG A 211 -1.06 -84.38 -38.83
CA ARG A 211 -0.11 -85.36 -39.38
C ARG A 211 -0.11 -86.67 -38.60
N ASP A 212 -0.12 -86.63 -37.27
CA ASP A 212 -0.16 -87.82 -36.42
C ASP A 212 -1.46 -88.61 -36.62
N MET A 213 -2.58 -87.94 -36.89
CA MET A 213 -3.84 -88.61 -37.27
C MET A 213 -3.73 -89.26 -38.65
N GLU A 214 -3.17 -88.56 -39.65
CA GLU A 214 -2.95 -89.12 -40.99
C GLU A 214 -2.05 -90.35 -40.97
N ILE A 215 -0.94 -90.31 -40.21
CA ILE A 215 -0.03 -91.44 -40.02
C ILE A 215 -0.78 -92.62 -39.40
N ARG A 216 -1.52 -92.40 -38.31
CA ARG A 216 -2.31 -93.47 -37.66
C ARG A 216 -3.33 -94.10 -38.60
N LEU A 217 -4.04 -93.28 -39.39
CA LEU A 217 -5.01 -93.78 -40.38
C LEU A 217 -4.32 -94.62 -41.47
N ARG A 218 -3.14 -94.19 -41.92
CA ARG A 218 -2.34 -94.93 -42.90
C ARG A 218 -1.85 -96.26 -42.35
N GLU A 219 -1.29 -96.28 -41.14
CA GLU A 219 -0.84 -97.50 -40.47
C GLU A 219 -2.00 -98.48 -40.25
N GLU A 220 -3.18 -97.99 -39.87
CA GLU A 220 -4.38 -98.82 -39.72
C GLU A 220 -4.83 -99.42 -41.06
N ALA A 221 -4.80 -98.63 -42.15
CA ALA A 221 -5.08 -99.11 -43.50
C ALA A 221 -4.07 -100.16 -43.95
N GLU A 222 -2.77 -99.96 -43.70
CA GLU A 222 -1.71 -100.92 -44.01
C GLU A 222 -1.88 -102.22 -43.19
N ARG A 223 -2.20 -102.13 -41.89
CA ARG A 223 -2.53 -103.30 -41.07
C ARG A 223 -3.73 -104.07 -41.63
N LYS A 224 -4.80 -103.38 -42.02
CA LYS A 224 -5.98 -104.01 -42.66
C LYS A 224 -5.62 -104.69 -43.98
N LEU A 225 -4.72 -104.11 -44.77
CA LEU A 225 -4.23 -104.74 -46.01
C LEU A 225 -3.41 -105.99 -45.72
N ILE A 226 -2.50 -105.96 -44.74
CA ILE A 226 -1.70 -107.12 -44.32
C ILE A 226 -2.61 -108.24 -43.79
N ASP A 227 -3.57 -107.90 -42.94
CA ASP A 227 -4.53 -108.87 -42.39
C ASP A 227 -5.37 -109.53 -43.49
N LYS A 228 -5.77 -108.73 -44.50
CA LYS A 228 -6.44 -109.24 -45.71
C LYS A 228 -5.52 -110.14 -46.55
N GLU A 229 -4.23 -109.84 -46.67
CA GLU A 229 -3.27 -110.72 -47.36
C GLU A 229 -3.03 -112.02 -46.58
N MET A 230 -2.92 -111.95 -45.26
CA MET A 230 -2.75 -113.12 -44.39
C MET A 230 -3.96 -114.05 -44.48
N THR A 231 -5.17 -113.50 -44.33
CA THR A 231 -6.42 -114.27 -44.47
C THR A 231 -6.54 -114.92 -45.84
N LEU A 232 -6.23 -114.19 -46.93
CA LEU A 232 -6.14 -114.78 -48.27
C LEU A 232 -5.10 -115.91 -48.32
N ARG A 233 -3.89 -115.71 -47.80
CA ARG A 233 -2.83 -116.75 -47.74
C ARG A 233 -3.24 -117.97 -46.90
N GLU A 234 -4.05 -117.78 -45.87
CA GLU A 234 -4.53 -118.83 -44.96
C GLU A 234 -5.70 -119.62 -45.58
N GLU A 235 -6.59 -118.96 -46.34
CA GLU A 235 -7.54 -119.61 -47.24
C GLU A 235 -6.81 -120.49 -48.27
N TYR A 236 -5.75 -119.96 -48.91
CA TYR A 236 -4.89 -120.75 -49.82
C TYR A 236 -4.11 -121.88 -49.13
N ARG A 237 -3.77 -121.77 -47.83
CA ARG A 237 -3.05 -122.82 -47.07
C ARG A 237 -3.97 -123.90 -46.51
N SER A 238 -5.20 -123.54 -46.15
CA SER A 238 -6.25 -124.46 -45.68
C SER A 238 -6.81 -125.29 -46.82
N ASP A 239 -6.61 -124.84 -48.06
CA ASP A 239 -6.82 -125.61 -49.28
C ASP A 239 -5.65 -126.60 -49.55
N SER A 240 -5.14 -127.24 -48.49
CA SER A 240 -4.10 -128.27 -48.55
C SER A 240 -4.54 -129.50 -49.35
N GLY A 241 -5.84 -129.64 -49.63
CA GLY A 241 -6.37 -130.61 -50.59
C GLY A 241 -6.01 -130.32 -52.05
N PHE A 242 -5.73 -129.06 -52.42
CA PHE A 242 -5.48 -128.68 -53.81
C PHE A 242 -4.04 -129.01 -54.24
N PHE A 243 -3.05 -128.78 -53.37
CA PHE A 243 -1.65 -129.12 -53.68
C PHE A 243 -1.40 -130.64 -53.64
N GLU A 244 -2.06 -131.39 -52.75
CA GLU A 244 -1.99 -132.85 -52.74
C GLU A 244 -2.69 -133.48 -53.95
N GLN A 245 -3.80 -132.90 -54.44
CA GLN A 245 -4.40 -133.31 -55.72
C GLN A 245 -3.51 -132.97 -56.92
N ALA A 246 -2.82 -131.82 -56.93
CA ALA A 246 -1.93 -131.44 -58.03
C ALA A 246 -0.63 -132.27 -58.09
N LEU A 247 -0.04 -132.63 -56.95
CA LEU A 247 1.12 -133.53 -56.88
C LEU A 247 0.75 -134.99 -57.23
N MET A 248 -0.43 -135.47 -56.84
CA MET A 248 -0.94 -136.78 -57.25
C MET A 248 -1.30 -136.82 -58.75
N ALA A 249 -1.81 -135.73 -59.31
CA ALA A 249 -2.08 -135.63 -60.75
C ALA A 249 -0.80 -135.58 -61.59
N THR A 250 0.28 -134.98 -61.08
CA THR A 250 1.57 -134.92 -61.78
C THR A 250 2.41 -136.19 -61.61
N GLY A 251 2.31 -136.89 -60.47
CA GLY A 251 2.88 -138.23 -60.31
C GLY A 251 2.24 -139.27 -61.24
N LYS A 252 0.92 -139.20 -61.46
CA LYS A 252 0.21 -140.01 -62.46
C LYS A 252 0.50 -139.62 -63.91
N ALA A 253 0.99 -138.41 -64.17
CA ALA A 253 1.33 -137.95 -65.52
C ALA A 253 2.73 -138.39 -65.97
N ILE A 254 3.60 -138.87 -65.06
CA ILE A 254 4.96 -139.32 -65.38
C ILE A 254 5.03 -140.85 -65.64
N GLU A 255 4.02 -141.62 -65.23
CA GLU A 255 3.82 -143.04 -65.62
C GLU A 255 3.00 -143.24 -66.93
N LEU A 256 2.75 -142.17 -67.69
CA LEU A 256 2.13 -142.22 -69.03
C LEU A 256 3.00 -141.54 -70.11
N LEU A 257 4.32 -141.64 -69.98
CA LEU A 257 5.20 -141.91 -71.13
C LEU A 257 5.15 -143.41 -71.43
#